data_AF-A0A4Q5N0G8-F1
#
_entry.id   AF-A0A4Q5N0G8-F1
#
_cell.length_a   1.000
_cell.length_b   1.000
_cell.length_c   1.000
_cell.angle_alpha   90.00
_cell.angle_beta   90.00
_cell.angle_gamma   90.00
#
_symmetry.space_group_name_H-M   'P 1'
#
loop_
_entity.id
_entity.type
_entity.pdbx_description
1 polymer ?
#
loop_
_entity_poly.entity_id
_entity_poly.type
_entity_poly.pdbx_seq_one_letter_code
_entity_poly.pdbx_strand_id
1 'polypeptide(L)'
;MTPSPTSTPGLGDAFRASSDAERADTTPDDDVAAGIVAAAARVANLSAQLRTTAEQIAAAAAEAAAAEVERVAADAAAAVAKAAEQRASLASYANGRVPAEALCAVGFAPDHQLRCDAADALAALNESYRATFGSDLVVTDSYRSYSAQVACSRTKGRLCARPGTSNHGLGVALDLGDGVQTFGTAQHEWMSAHAGAFGWVLPEWASITGSKREPWHWEFTG
;
A
#
# COMPACT_ATOMS: atom_id res chain seq x y z
N MET A 1 -54.61 17.91 -97.91
CA MET A 1 -54.03 17.05 -98.96
C MET A 1 -54.40 15.61 -98.62
N THR A 2 -55.25 15.04 -99.46
CA THR A 2 -55.77 13.65 -99.52
C THR A 2 -54.64 12.63 -99.81
N PRO A 3 -54.82 11.29 -99.74
CA PRO A 3 -56.07 10.50 -99.68
C PRO A 3 -56.09 9.27 -98.71
N SER A 4 -57.27 8.63 -98.67
CA SER A 4 -57.70 7.30 -98.15
C SER A 4 -56.96 6.09 -98.81
N PRO A 5 -57.37 4.78 -98.71
CA PRO A 5 -58.49 4.11 -98.01
C PRO A 5 -58.23 2.66 -97.43
N THR A 6 -59.31 2.02 -96.93
CA THR A 6 -59.76 0.58 -97.08
C THR A 6 -59.36 -0.58 -96.14
N SER A 7 -60.42 -1.18 -95.56
CA SER A 7 -60.84 -2.61 -95.51
C SER A 7 -60.17 -3.70 -94.62
N THR A 8 -60.87 -4.07 -93.52
CA THR A 8 -61.48 -5.38 -93.09
C THR A 8 -60.70 -6.75 -93.14
N PRO A 9 -61.17 -7.84 -92.46
CA PRO A 9 -60.92 -8.31 -91.08
C PRO A 9 -60.22 -9.71 -90.99
N GLY A 10 -59.91 -10.23 -89.79
CA GLY A 10 -59.57 -11.67 -89.62
C GLY A 10 -59.13 -12.12 -88.22
N LEU A 11 -59.78 -13.19 -87.73
CA LEU A 11 -59.54 -13.95 -86.48
C LEU A 11 -58.16 -14.64 -86.43
N GLY A 12 -57.65 -14.93 -85.22
CA GLY A 12 -56.68 -16.02 -84.99
C GLY A 12 -55.94 -15.95 -83.64
N ASP A 13 -56.20 -16.94 -82.78
CA ASP A 13 -55.52 -17.25 -81.51
C ASP A 13 -53.99 -17.36 -81.59
N ALA A 14 -53.28 -16.98 -80.52
CA ALA A 14 -52.43 -17.87 -79.71
C ALA A 14 -51.38 -17.15 -78.82
N PHE A 15 -51.38 -17.53 -77.54
CA PHE A 15 -50.22 -17.75 -76.65
C PHE A 15 -49.35 -16.56 -76.16
N ARG A 16 -49.43 -16.26 -74.84
CA ARG A 16 -48.43 -16.65 -73.79
C ARG A 16 -48.23 -15.57 -72.69
N ALA A 17 -48.52 -15.97 -71.46
CA ALA A 17 -47.94 -15.60 -70.16
C ALA A 17 -47.62 -14.12 -69.82
N SER A 18 -48.25 -13.64 -68.75
CA SER A 18 -47.51 -12.92 -67.70
C SER A 18 -48.14 -13.20 -66.34
N SER A 19 -47.27 -13.58 -65.40
CA SER A 19 -47.54 -14.02 -64.05
C SER A 19 -48.09 -12.91 -63.16
N ASP A 20 -49.21 -13.19 -62.49
CA ASP A 20 -49.66 -12.45 -61.31
C ASP A 20 -48.60 -12.55 -60.21
N ALA A 21 -48.04 -11.40 -59.83
CA ALA A 21 -47.33 -11.24 -58.57
C ALA A 21 -48.38 -10.95 -57.49
N GLU A 22 -48.71 -11.97 -56.71
CA GLU A 22 -49.59 -11.90 -55.55
C GLU A 22 -48.99 -10.94 -54.52
N ARG A 23 -49.59 -9.74 -54.40
CA ARG A 23 -49.25 -8.74 -53.40
C ARG A 23 -50.06 -9.06 -52.15
N ALA A 24 -49.42 -9.65 -51.16
CA ALA A 24 -50.03 -9.94 -49.86
C ALA A 24 -50.56 -8.64 -49.22
N ASP A 25 -51.86 -8.65 -48.89
CA ASP A 25 -52.57 -7.60 -48.14
C ASP A 25 -52.43 -7.90 -46.65
N THR A 26 -51.53 -7.20 -45.96
CA THR A 26 -51.35 -7.29 -44.50
C THR A 26 -52.15 -6.17 -43.82
N THR A 27 -52.89 -6.50 -42.75
CA THR A 27 -53.74 -5.51 -42.06
C THR A 27 -52.92 -4.65 -41.09
N PRO A 28 -53.32 -3.39 -40.80
CA PRO A 28 -52.58 -2.50 -39.89
C PRO A 28 -52.35 -3.05 -38.47
N ASP A 29 -53.21 -3.95 -37.98
CA ASP A 29 -53.05 -4.60 -36.67
C ASP A 29 -51.91 -5.65 -36.68
N ASP A 30 -51.65 -6.29 -37.83
CA ASP A 30 -50.56 -7.26 -37.99
C ASP A 30 -49.18 -6.57 -37.94
N ASP A 31 -49.08 -5.34 -38.45
CA ASP A 31 -47.86 -4.53 -38.42
C ASP A 31 -47.49 -4.07 -37.00
N VAL A 32 -48.49 -3.72 -36.18
CA VAL A 32 -48.29 -3.35 -34.77
C VAL A 32 -47.83 -4.56 -33.96
N ALA A 33 -48.47 -5.72 -34.16
CA ALA A 33 -48.08 -6.97 -33.51
C ALA A 33 -46.64 -7.37 -33.88
N ALA A 34 -46.27 -7.29 -35.17
CA ALA A 34 -44.91 -7.52 -35.63
C ALA A 34 -43.89 -6.55 -35.01
N GLY A 35 -44.26 -5.28 -34.85
CA GLY A 35 -43.43 -4.26 -34.20
C GLY A 35 -43.13 -4.56 -32.73
N ILE A 36 -44.14 -5.02 -31.97
CA ILE A 36 -44.01 -5.41 -30.56
C ILE A 36 -43.12 -6.65 -30.42
N VAL A 37 -43.28 -7.66 -31.27
CA VAL A 37 -42.43 -8.86 -31.28
C VAL A 37 -40.98 -8.51 -31.59
N ALA A 38 -40.74 -7.61 -32.57
CA ALA A 38 -39.40 -7.13 -32.89
C ALA A 38 -38.78 -6.33 -31.73
N ALA A 39 -39.58 -5.52 -31.02
CA ALA A 39 -39.12 -4.82 -29.82
C ALA A 39 -38.77 -5.78 -28.69
N ALA A 40 -39.59 -6.80 -28.44
CA ALA A 40 -39.33 -7.84 -27.44
C ALA A 40 -38.04 -8.62 -27.75
N ALA A 41 -37.81 -8.96 -29.02
CA ALA A 41 -36.58 -9.63 -29.46
C ALA A 41 -35.33 -8.75 -29.24
N ARG A 42 -35.43 -7.44 -29.49
CA ARG A 42 -34.35 -6.47 -29.21
C ARG A 42 -34.04 -6.39 -27.71
N VAL A 43 -35.06 -6.32 -26.87
CA VAL A 43 -34.89 -6.31 -25.40
C VAL A 43 -34.24 -7.61 -24.94
N ALA A 44 -34.69 -8.77 -25.41
CA ALA A 44 -34.11 -10.06 -25.06
C ALA A 44 -32.63 -10.16 -25.45
N ASN A 45 -32.26 -9.67 -26.64
CA ASN A 45 -30.87 -9.64 -27.10
C ASN A 45 -30.02 -8.69 -26.24
N LEU A 46 -30.51 -7.48 -25.94
CA LEU A 46 -29.80 -6.54 -25.07
C LEU A 46 -29.63 -7.09 -23.65
N SER A 47 -30.63 -7.75 -23.10
CA SER A 47 -30.55 -8.42 -21.80
C SER A 47 -29.54 -9.57 -21.79
N ALA A 48 -29.35 -10.27 -22.92
CA ALA A 48 -28.29 -11.28 -23.06
C ALA A 48 -26.90 -10.61 -23.12
N GLN A 49 -26.75 -9.56 -23.93
CA GLN A 49 -25.51 -8.79 -24.02
C GLN A 49 -25.10 -8.20 -22.68
N LEU A 50 -26.04 -7.61 -21.93
CA LEU A 50 -25.77 -7.07 -20.58
C LEU A 50 -25.28 -8.14 -19.59
N ARG A 51 -25.85 -9.34 -19.64
CA ARG A 51 -25.39 -10.47 -18.79
C ARG A 51 -23.96 -10.86 -19.13
N THR A 52 -23.64 -11.01 -20.42
CA THR A 52 -22.28 -11.31 -20.87
C THR A 52 -21.30 -10.21 -20.49
N THR A 53 -21.66 -8.94 -20.68
CA THR A 53 -20.80 -7.81 -20.26
C THR A 53 -20.61 -7.79 -18.74
N ALA A 54 -21.65 -8.08 -17.95
CA ALA A 54 -21.54 -8.16 -16.50
C ALA A 54 -20.59 -9.29 -16.06
N GLU A 55 -20.67 -10.46 -16.69
CA GLU A 55 -19.75 -11.59 -16.45
C GLU A 55 -18.31 -11.22 -16.82
N GLN A 56 -18.09 -10.56 -17.96
CA GLN A 56 -16.77 -10.09 -18.38
C GLN A 56 -16.18 -9.05 -17.41
N ILE A 57 -16.99 -8.10 -16.94
CA ILE A 57 -16.56 -7.11 -15.94
C ILE A 57 -16.22 -7.80 -14.62
N ALA A 58 -17.04 -8.76 -14.18
CA ALA A 58 -16.78 -9.51 -12.96
C ALA A 58 -15.47 -10.32 -13.05
N ALA A 59 -15.21 -10.95 -14.19
CA ALA A 59 -13.96 -11.67 -14.45
C ALA A 59 -12.75 -10.72 -14.44
N ALA A 60 -12.83 -9.59 -15.14
CA ALA A 60 -11.75 -8.60 -15.16
C ALA A 60 -11.49 -7.98 -13.77
N ALA A 61 -12.55 -7.74 -12.99
CA ALA A 61 -12.41 -7.26 -11.61
C ALA A 61 -11.76 -8.31 -10.69
N ALA A 62 -12.09 -9.59 -10.87
CA ALA A 62 -11.46 -10.68 -10.13
C ALA A 62 -9.96 -10.82 -10.48
N GLU A 63 -9.60 -10.71 -11.75
CA GLU A 63 -8.20 -10.72 -12.21
C GLU A 63 -7.42 -9.52 -11.65
N ALA A 64 -8.01 -8.32 -11.68
CA ALA A 64 -7.39 -7.13 -11.11
C ALA A 64 -7.20 -7.24 -9.60
N ALA A 65 -8.17 -7.79 -8.87
CA ALA A 65 -8.06 -8.04 -7.44
C ALA A 65 -6.97 -9.07 -7.13
N ALA A 66 -6.86 -10.15 -7.91
CA ALA A 66 -5.81 -11.14 -7.75
C ALA A 66 -4.41 -10.55 -8.01
N ALA A 67 -4.27 -9.73 -9.05
CA ALA A 67 -3.01 -9.03 -9.35
C ALA A 67 -2.60 -8.06 -8.23
N GLU A 68 -3.56 -7.35 -7.63
CA GLU A 68 -3.29 -6.48 -6.50
C GLU A 68 -2.84 -7.25 -5.26
N VAL A 69 -3.48 -8.39 -4.95
CA VAL A 69 -3.05 -9.26 -3.85
C VAL A 69 -1.61 -9.75 -4.05
N GLU A 70 -1.26 -10.16 -5.27
CA GLU A 70 0.11 -10.60 -5.59
C GLU A 70 1.12 -9.45 -5.44
N ARG A 71 0.77 -8.24 -5.91
CA ARG A 71 1.61 -7.05 -5.74
C ARG A 71 1.85 -6.72 -4.28
N VAL A 72 0.79 -6.71 -3.46
CA VAL A 72 0.89 -6.44 -2.01
C VAL A 72 1.74 -7.50 -1.32
N ALA A 73 1.60 -8.78 -1.70
CA ALA A 73 2.44 -9.86 -1.18
C ALA A 73 3.92 -9.69 -1.56
N ALA A 74 4.20 -9.31 -2.80
CA ALA A 74 5.56 -9.04 -3.28
C ALA A 74 6.19 -7.83 -2.57
N ASP A 75 5.44 -6.74 -2.40
CA ASP A 75 5.88 -5.55 -1.68
C ASP A 75 6.19 -5.88 -0.20
N ALA A 76 5.35 -6.68 0.46
CA ALA A 76 5.58 -7.15 1.81
C ALA A 76 6.83 -8.04 1.91
N ALA A 77 7.03 -8.96 0.97
CA ALA A 77 8.23 -9.81 0.94
C ALA A 77 9.51 -8.99 0.74
N ALA A 78 9.48 -8.00 -0.14
CA ALA A 78 10.60 -7.07 -0.35
C ALA A 78 10.91 -6.25 0.91
N ALA A 79 9.89 -5.77 1.63
CA ALA A 79 10.06 -5.06 2.89
C ALA A 79 10.72 -5.94 3.96
N VAL A 80 10.31 -7.19 4.08
CA VAL A 80 10.93 -8.16 5.01
C VAL A 80 12.39 -8.44 4.64
N ALA A 81 12.68 -8.62 3.35
CA ALA A 81 14.05 -8.83 2.89
C ALA A 81 14.96 -7.63 3.19
N LYS A 82 14.47 -6.41 2.92
CA LYS A 82 15.17 -5.15 3.24
C LYS A 82 15.43 -5.04 4.74
N ALA A 83 14.42 -5.31 5.59
CA ALA A 83 14.58 -5.26 7.04
C ALA A 83 15.64 -6.26 7.54
N ALA A 84 15.66 -7.48 6.99
CA ALA A 84 16.67 -8.48 7.34
C ALA A 84 18.09 -8.03 6.95
N GLU A 85 18.26 -7.42 5.77
CA GLU A 85 19.54 -6.84 5.33
C GLU A 85 19.98 -5.70 6.25
N GLN A 86 19.07 -4.76 6.56
CA GLN A 86 19.36 -3.64 7.46
C GLN A 86 19.74 -4.13 8.87
N ARG A 87 19.07 -5.16 9.40
CA ARG A 87 19.40 -5.76 10.69
C ARG A 87 20.81 -6.37 10.71
N ALA A 88 21.22 -6.98 9.60
CA ALA A 88 22.54 -7.56 9.43
C ALA A 88 23.64 -6.55 9.04
N SER A 89 23.27 -5.36 8.56
CA SER A 89 24.18 -4.36 7.97
C SER A 89 25.36 -3.98 8.85
N LEU A 90 25.17 -3.99 10.18
CA LEU A 90 26.21 -3.63 11.14
C LEU A 90 26.92 -4.81 11.81
N ALA A 91 26.56 -6.05 11.46
CA ALA A 91 27.04 -7.25 12.16
C ALA A 91 28.56 -7.47 12.05
N SER A 92 29.21 -6.90 11.03
CA SER A 92 30.66 -6.98 10.84
C SER A 92 31.45 -5.97 11.69
N TYR A 93 30.79 -4.94 12.22
CA TYR A 93 31.45 -3.92 13.01
C TYR A 93 31.46 -4.29 14.49
N ALA A 94 32.59 -4.07 15.15
CA ALA A 94 32.65 -4.17 16.60
C ALA A 94 31.86 -3.01 17.24
N ASN A 95 31.32 -3.28 18.43
CA ASN A 95 30.56 -2.30 19.22
C ASN A 95 31.31 -0.96 19.40
N GLY A 96 30.69 0.13 18.95
CA GLY A 96 31.26 1.48 18.96
C GLY A 96 32.30 1.73 17.86
N ARG A 97 32.41 0.85 16.86
CA ARG A 97 33.34 0.97 15.71
C ARG A 97 32.61 0.84 14.38
N VAL A 98 31.44 1.47 14.31
CA VAL A 98 30.62 1.57 13.10
C VAL A 98 30.99 2.89 12.43
N PRO A 99 31.36 2.89 11.14
CA PRO A 99 31.64 4.12 10.42
C PRO A 99 30.34 4.90 10.17
N ALA A 100 30.41 6.23 10.13
CA ALA A 100 29.22 7.09 10.08
C ALA A 100 28.38 6.86 8.81
N GLU A 101 29.03 6.52 7.70
CA GLU A 101 28.42 6.19 6.41
C GLU A 101 27.64 4.86 6.41
N ALA A 102 27.86 3.99 7.40
CA ALA A 102 27.07 2.77 7.60
C ALA A 102 25.83 3.00 8.47
N LEU A 103 25.68 4.18 9.08
CA LEU A 103 24.53 4.56 9.89
C LEU A 103 23.59 5.47 9.09
N CYS A 104 22.32 5.45 9.47
CA CYS A 104 21.32 6.37 8.95
C CYS A 104 21.05 7.50 9.94
N ALA A 105 20.91 8.72 9.43
CA ALA A 105 20.50 9.87 10.23
C ALA A 105 19.03 9.76 10.64
N VAL A 106 18.70 10.28 11.82
CA VAL A 106 17.32 10.41 12.28
C VAL A 106 16.75 11.71 11.70
N GLY A 107 15.77 11.62 10.80
CA GLY A 107 15.32 12.77 9.99
C GLY A 107 14.86 13.99 10.79
N PHE A 108 14.19 13.78 11.93
CA PHE A 108 13.74 14.86 12.83
C PHE A 108 14.78 15.27 13.88
N ALA A 109 15.92 14.58 13.94
CA ALA A 109 17.00 14.79 14.89
C ALA A 109 18.36 14.57 14.18
N PRO A 110 18.77 15.46 13.27
CA PRO A 110 19.83 15.21 12.29
C PRO A 110 21.23 14.98 12.87
N ASP A 111 21.46 15.39 14.12
CA ASP A 111 22.71 15.14 14.85
C ASP A 111 22.79 13.69 15.41
N HIS A 112 21.73 12.90 15.22
CA HIS A 112 21.63 11.54 15.70
C HIS A 112 21.63 10.53 14.56
N GLN A 113 22.28 9.40 14.82
CA GLN A 113 22.42 8.32 13.87
C GLN A 113 22.13 6.97 14.54
N LEU A 114 21.54 6.06 13.77
CA LEU A 114 21.16 4.70 14.18
C LEU A 114 21.43 3.71 13.05
N ARG A 115 21.30 2.42 13.33
CA ARG A 115 21.10 1.40 12.29
C ARG A 115 19.86 1.79 11.48
N CYS A 116 19.88 1.55 10.18
CA CYS A 116 18.89 2.13 9.27
C CYS A 116 17.45 1.66 9.52
N ASP A 117 17.25 0.39 9.87
CA ASP A 117 15.96 -0.13 10.31
C ASP A 117 15.46 0.53 11.61
N ALA A 118 16.36 0.76 12.58
CA ALA A 118 16.03 1.46 13.82
C ALA A 118 15.66 2.93 13.53
N ALA A 119 16.37 3.60 12.62
CA ALA A 119 16.03 4.97 12.19
C ALA A 119 14.66 5.03 11.50
N ASP A 120 14.38 4.10 10.57
CA ASP A 120 13.10 3.99 9.87
C ASP A 120 11.95 3.74 10.88
N ALA A 121 12.16 2.83 11.83
CA ALA A 121 11.20 2.51 12.88
C ALA A 121 10.96 3.69 13.85
N LEU A 122 12.01 4.42 14.20
CA LEU A 122 11.91 5.62 15.04
C LEU A 122 11.14 6.74 14.32
N ALA A 123 11.30 6.88 13.01
CA ALA A 123 10.53 7.85 12.23
C ALA A 123 9.02 7.54 12.29
N ALA A 124 8.63 6.28 12.09
CA ALA A 124 7.23 5.84 12.19
C ALA A 124 6.66 6.02 13.62
N LEU A 125 7.45 5.69 14.64
CA LEU A 125 7.07 5.94 16.04
C LEU A 125 6.85 7.44 16.29
N ASN A 126 7.76 8.26 15.80
CA ASN A 126 7.72 9.71 15.99
C ASN A 126 6.54 10.37 15.27
N GLU A 127 6.11 9.88 14.11
CA GLU A 127 4.86 10.32 13.48
C GLU A 127 3.65 10.11 14.39
N SER A 128 3.55 8.94 15.01
CA SER A 128 2.47 8.61 15.96
C SER A 128 2.56 9.43 17.26
N TYR A 129 3.78 9.65 17.75
CA TYR A 129 4.04 10.51 18.91
C TYR A 129 3.60 11.95 18.63
N ARG A 130 4.03 12.50 17.48
CA ARG A 130 3.70 13.86 17.04
C ARG A 130 2.20 14.06 16.85
N ALA A 131 1.49 13.05 16.33
CA ALA A 131 0.04 13.10 16.21
C ALA A 131 -0.65 13.20 17.59
N THR A 132 -0.03 12.67 18.65
CA THR A 132 -0.56 12.71 20.01
C THR A 132 -0.19 13.99 20.76
N PHE A 133 1.08 14.40 20.71
CA PHE A 133 1.62 15.48 21.54
C PHE A 133 1.86 16.80 20.79
N GLY A 134 1.76 16.81 19.46
CA GLY A 134 2.00 17.99 18.63
C GLY A 134 3.47 18.37 18.46
N SER A 135 4.40 17.61 19.03
CA SER A 135 5.86 17.81 18.92
C SER A 135 6.57 16.52 18.53
N ASP A 136 7.78 16.66 17.96
CA ASP A 136 8.68 15.54 17.75
C ASP A 136 9.21 14.99 19.08
N LEU A 137 9.60 13.71 19.07
CA LEU A 137 10.45 13.13 20.09
C LEU A 137 11.76 13.91 20.20
N VAL A 138 12.25 14.10 21.42
CA VAL A 138 13.55 14.71 21.67
C VAL A 138 14.57 13.61 21.91
N VAL A 139 15.46 13.40 20.94
CA VAL A 139 16.61 12.50 21.08
C VAL A 139 17.74 13.24 21.79
N THR A 140 18.35 12.60 22.78
CA THR A 140 19.44 13.18 23.59
C THR A 140 20.74 12.38 23.47
N ASP A 141 20.64 11.08 23.16
CA ASP A 141 21.79 10.24 22.80
C ASP A 141 21.33 9.14 21.82
N SER A 142 22.22 8.65 20.97
CA SER A 142 21.95 7.67 19.91
C SER A 142 23.18 6.77 19.71
N TYR A 143 23.66 6.56 18.48
CA TYR A 143 24.94 5.89 18.27
C TYR A 143 26.07 6.52 19.09
N ARG A 144 26.80 5.69 19.86
CA ARG A 144 27.95 6.12 20.65
C ARG A 144 29.21 5.35 20.25
N SER A 145 30.22 6.08 19.80
CA SER A 145 31.51 5.48 19.42
C SER A 145 32.24 4.86 20.63
N TYR A 146 33.19 3.96 20.36
CA TYR A 146 33.96 3.28 21.38
C TYR A 146 34.75 4.28 22.24
N SER A 147 35.36 5.29 21.62
CA SER A 147 36.11 6.33 22.34
C SER A 147 35.19 7.18 23.22
N ALA A 148 33.99 7.52 22.74
CA ALA A 148 32.97 8.20 23.54
C ALA A 148 32.49 7.32 24.70
N GLN A 149 32.33 6.01 24.50
CA GLN A 149 31.98 5.08 25.57
C GLN A 149 33.10 4.97 26.63
N VAL A 150 34.37 4.99 26.23
CA VAL A 150 35.52 5.06 27.16
C VAL A 150 35.46 6.36 27.97
N ALA A 151 35.20 7.50 27.33
CA ALA A 151 35.07 8.78 28.02
C ALA A 151 33.88 8.79 29.00
N CYS A 152 32.73 8.25 28.59
CA CYS A 152 31.54 8.06 29.44
C CYS A 152 31.89 7.22 30.67
N SER A 153 32.51 6.06 30.48
CA SER A 153 32.87 5.15 31.57
C SER A 153 33.85 5.81 32.57
N ARG A 154 34.80 6.61 32.08
CA ARG A 154 35.73 7.37 32.95
C ARG A 154 35.04 8.48 33.75
N THR A 155 34.02 9.12 33.20
CA THR A 155 33.38 10.30 33.79
C THR A 155 32.17 9.96 34.66
N LYS A 156 31.34 9.01 34.22
CA LYS A 156 30.06 8.67 34.87
C LYS A 156 30.03 7.25 35.47
N GLY A 157 31.12 6.49 35.34
CA GLY A 157 31.28 5.19 35.99
C GLY A 157 30.15 4.21 35.66
N ARG A 158 29.41 3.79 36.70
CA ARG A 158 28.33 2.79 36.62
C ARG A 158 27.15 3.21 35.73
N LEU A 159 27.01 4.50 35.40
CA LEU A 159 25.99 4.96 34.47
C LEU A 159 26.30 4.59 33.02
N CYS A 160 27.54 4.22 32.70
CA CYS A 160 27.93 3.82 31.36
C CYS A 160 28.25 2.33 31.33
N ALA A 161 27.77 1.63 30.30
CA ALA A 161 28.18 0.25 30.04
C ALA A 161 29.70 0.14 29.85
N ARG A 162 30.25 -1.06 30.05
CA ARG A 162 31.65 -1.35 29.73
C ARG A 162 31.91 -1.00 28.25
N PRO A 163 33.03 -0.32 27.92
CA PRO A 163 33.36 -0.04 26.53
C PRO A 163 33.35 -1.30 25.67
N GLY A 164 32.64 -1.24 24.54
CA GLY A 164 32.43 -2.38 23.64
C GLY A 164 31.24 -3.28 23.99
N THR A 165 30.40 -2.93 24.96
CA THR A 165 29.20 -3.70 25.32
C THR A 165 27.93 -2.85 25.42
N SER A 166 27.91 -1.64 24.86
CA SER A 166 26.76 -0.73 24.95
C SER A 166 25.84 -0.89 23.75
N ASN A 167 24.52 -0.96 23.93
CA ASN A 167 23.59 -0.99 22.80
C ASN A 167 23.64 0.29 21.94
N HIS A 168 24.03 1.43 22.50
CA HIS A 168 24.37 2.64 21.71
C HIS A 168 25.50 2.38 20.71
N GLY A 169 26.49 1.56 21.08
CA GLY A 169 27.59 1.18 20.19
C GLY A 169 27.19 0.22 19.07
N LEU A 170 26.00 -0.37 19.13
CA LEU A 170 25.42 -1.18 18.05
C LEU A 170 24.49 -0.35 17.13
N GLY A 171 24.24 0.92 17.45
CA GLY A 171 23.32 1.77 16.69
C GLY A 171 21.83 1.39 16.88
N VAL A 172 21.48 0.68 17.95
CA VAL A 172 20.12 0.19 18.21
C VAL A 172 19.56 0.69 19.55
N ALA A 173 20.16 1.72 20.13
CA ALA A 173 19.65 2.34 21.34
C ALA A 173 19.68 3.85 21.23
N LEU A 174 18.77 4.48 21.96
CA LEU A 174 18.65 5.92 22.07
C LEU A 174 18.20 6.31 23.47
N ASP A 175 18.55 7.53 23.85
CA ASP A 175 18.09 8.17 25.08
C ASP A 175 17.15 9.33 24.72
N LEU A 176 15.93 9.34 25.27
CA LEU A 176 14.90 10.35 24.98
C LEU A 176 14.71 11.35 26.11
N GLY A 177 14.31 12.56 25.74
CA GLY A 177 14.01 13.68 26.64
C GLY A 177 12.53 14.12 26.62
N ASP A 178 12.33 15.38 27.03
CA ASP A 178 11.04 16.09 26.99
C ASP A 178 9.83 15.37 27.60
N GLY A 179 10.05 14.76 28.76
CA GLY A 179 9.05 14.02 29.52
C GLY A 179 9.30 12.52 29.49
N VAL A 180 9.80 11.97 28.37
CA VAL A 180 10.06 10.53 28.24
C VAL A 180 11.11 10.04 29.24
N GLN A 181 12.10 10.87 29.59
CA GLN A 181 13.14 10.59 30.58
C GLN A 181 12.65 10.50 32.03
N THR A 182 11.35 10.56 32.30
CA THR A 182 10.81 10.59 33.67
C THR A 182 9.61 9.67 33.77
N PHE A 183 9.69 8.67 34.66
CA PHE A 183 8.57 7.77 34.93
C PHE A 183 7.30 8.52 35.33
N GLY A 184 6.14 8.06 34.86
CA GLY A 184 4.83 8.61 35.22
C GLY A 184 4.44 9.89 34.49
N THR A 185 5.28 10.45 33.61
CA THR A 185 4.85 11.53 32.70
C THR A 185 3.94 10.96 31.62
N ALA A 186 3.08 11.81 31.04
CA ALA A 186 2.20 11.39 29.94
C ALA A 186 3.01 10.85 28.74
N GLN A 187 4.15 11.47 28.43
CA GLN A 187 5.04 11.05 27.36
C GLN A 187 5.68 9.68 27.64
N HIS A 188 6.16 9.44 28.86
CA HIS A 188 6.76 8.15 29.22
C HIS A 188 5.74 7.01 29.22
N GLU A 189 4.55 7.24 29.78
CA GLU A 189 3.47 6.25 29.78
C GLU A 189 2.98 5.96 28.35
N TRP A 190 2.87 6.98 27.50
CA TRP A 190 2.55 6.80 26.09
C TRP A 190 3.61 5.97 25.38
N MET A 191 4.90 6.28 25.57
CA MET A 191 5.98 5.49 24.99
C MET A 191 5.93 4.04 25.46
N SER A 192 5.70 3.80 26.76
CA SER A 192 5.60 2.45 27.33
C SER A 192 4.45 1.64 26.72
N ALA A 193 3.34 2.28 26.37
CA ALA A 193 2.19 1.64 25.77
C ALA A 193 2.32 1.42 24.24
N HIS A 194 3.05 2.28 23.52
CA HIS A 194 3.00 2.31 22.05
C HIS A 194 4.32 1.97 21.35
N ALA A 195 5.48 2.22 21.98
CA ALA A 195 6.79 2.06 21.34
C ALA A 195 7.04 0.64 20.83
N GLY A 196 6.50 -0.37 21.53
CA GLY A 196 6.63 -1.78 21.17
C GLY A 196 6.03 -2.12 19.81
N ALA A 197 4.99 -1.40 19.36
CA ALA A 197 4.42 -1.58 18.02
C ALA A 197 5.39 -1.20 16.89
N PHE A 198 6.42 -0.41 17.22
CA PHE A 198 7.49 0.02 16.33
C PHE A 198 8.83 -0.67 16.63
N GLY A 199 8.83 -1.73 17.43
CA GLY A 199 10.04 -2.48 17.78
C GLY A 199 10.95 -1.81 18.83
N TRP A 200 10.53 -0.70 19.42
CA TRP A 200 11.24 0.00 20.48
C TRP A 200 10.73 -0.42 21.85
N VAL A 201 11.62 -0.75 22.77
CA VAL A 201 11.26 -1.20 24.13
C VAL A 201 12.03 -0.43 25.19
N LEU A 202 11.40 -0.23 26.34
CA LEU A 202 12.10 0.08 27.59
C LEU A 202 12.55 -1.26 28.18
N PRO A 203 13.86 -1.56 28.25
CA PRO A 203 14.32 -2.84 28.76
C PRO A 203 13.90 -3.05 30.23
N GLU A 204 13.65 -4.30 30.63
CA GLU A 204 13.24 -4.59 32.02
C GLU A 204 14.28 -4.11 33.04
N TRP A 205 15.57 -4.20 32.71
CA TRP A 205 16.62 -3.69 33.59
C TRP A 205 16.55 -2.17 33.78
N ALA A 206 15.99 -1.45 32.80
CA ALA A 206 15.82 0.01 32.76
C ALA A 206 14.49 0.48 33.40
N SER A 207 13.57 -0.44 33.66
CA SER A 207 12.23 -0.16 34.18
C SER A 207 12.25 0.43 35.59
N ILE A 208 11.09 0.86 36.08
CA ILE A 208 10.93 1.36 37.46
C ILE A 208 11.28 0.30 38.52
N THR A 209 11.10 -0.99 38.20
CA THR A 209 11.48 -2.14 39.03
C THR A 209 12.84 -2.72 38.69
N GLY A 210 13.49 -2.20 37.65
CA GLY A 210 14.74 -2.70 37.10
C GLY A 210 15.96 -2.47 37.98
N SER A 211 17.05 -3.16 37.63
CA SER A 211 18.34 -3.10 38.33
C SER A 211 19.07 -1.75 38.14
N LYS A 212 18.75 -1.02 37.07
CA LYS A 212 19.30 0.30 36.77
C LYS A 212 18.24 1.15 36.09
N ARG A 213 17.51 1.93 36.87
CA ARG A 213 16.39 2.76 36.41
C ARG A 213 16.86 3.82 35.40
N GLU A 214 16.47 3.65 34.14
CA GLU A 214 16.83 4.53 33.02
C GLU A 214 15.60 4.76 32.14
N PRO A 215 14.60 5.55 32.59
CA PRO A 215 13.35 5.80 31.85
C PRO A 215 13.57 6.46 30.48
N TRP A 216 14.73 7.08 30.28
CA TRP A 216 15.14 7.66 29.01
C TRP A 216 15.62 6.62 28.00
N HIS A 217 16.02 5.43 28.42
CA HIS A 217 16.75 4.48 27.58
C HIS A 217 15.80 3.53 26.85
N TRP A 218 15.85 3.56 25.51
CA TRP A 218 15.03 2.71 24.65
C TRP A 218 15.92 1.91 23.71
N GLU A 219 15.59 0.63 23.57
CA GLU A 219 16.30 -0.32 22.71
C GLU A 219 15.42 -0.76 21.55
N PHE A 220 15.97 -0.75 20.35
CA PHE A 220 15.34 -1.34 19.19
C PHE A 220 15.61 -2.85 19.14
N THR A 221 14.55 -3.64 19.05
CA THR A 221 14.59 -5.12 19.08
C THR A 221 14.18 -5.77 17.75
N GLY A 222 13.74 -4.94 16.79
CA GLY A 222 13.44 -5.33 15.40
C GLY A 222 14.67 -5.65 14.57
#